data_AF-A0A523RY73-F1
#
_entry.id   AF-A0A523RY73-F1
#
_cell.length_a   1.000
_cell.length_b   1.000
_cell.length_c   1.000
_cell.angle_alpha   90.00
_cell.angle_beta   90.00
_cell.angle_gamma   90.00
#
_symmetry.space_group_name_H-M   'P 1'
#
loop_
_entity.id
_entity.type
_entity.pdbx_description
1 polymer ?
#
loop_
_entity_poly.entity_id
_entity_poly.type
_entity_poly.pdbx_seq_one_letter_code
_entity_poly.pdbx_strand_id
1 'polypeptide(L)'
;MNQDNISTEIELYGVSPGIIAMIMFFVTIFSPFSFIPNMGMFGFYNVHSGIYGLFWIFANPYIFLPLCLLNLLYSYWIVKYYQAKSSKDGAILIGLFSILLPTVIVLSLTGLFGSFLVIYPIPIQFIVGLIILWRIEVPEVISPWSGMRLDLSWWKWERPKRKSDWDPFKEEKKALENEDSVNSE
;
A
#
# COMPACT_ATOMS: atom_id res chain seq x y z
N MET A 1 -17.16 -10.40 -11.87
CA MET A 1 -16.09 -9.58 -12.46
C MET A 1 -15.08 -10.57 -13.04
N ASN A 2 -14.94 -10.64 -14.37
CA ASN A 2 -14.05 -11.61 -15.01
C ASN A 2 -12.60 -11.30 -14.64
N GLN A 3 -11.84 -12.32 -14.23
CA GLN A 3 -10.43 -12.19 -13.90
C GLN A 3 -9.61 -11.66 -15.08
N ASP A 4 -10.07 -11.92 -16.31
CA ASP A 4 -9.41 -11.56 -17.57
C ASP A 4 -9.35 -10.04 -17.83
N ASN A 5 -10.30 -9.27 -17.30
CA ASN A 5 -10.28 -7.80 -17.39
C ASN A 5 -9.31 -7.19 -16.37
N ILE A 6 -9.06 -7.87 -15.25
CA ILE A 6 -8.16 -7.40 -14.20
C ILE A 6 -6.70 -7.58 -14.65
N SER A 7 -6.39 -8.67 -15.37
CA SER A 7 -5.03 -8.89 -15.89
C SER A 7 -4.62 -7.87 -16.94
N THR A 8 -5.54 -7.46 -17.81
CA THR A 8 -5.26 -6.49 -18.89
C THR A 8 -5.03 -5.07 -18.36
N GLU A 9 -5.74 -4.65 -17.32
CA GLU A 9 -5.49 -3.35 -16.68
C GLU A 9 -4.16 -3.34 -15.92
N ILE A 10 -3.75 -4.45 -15.30
CA ILE A 10 -2.48 -4.57 -14.58
C ILE A 10 -1.27 -4.57 -15.54
N GLU A 11 -1.40 -5.18 -16.72
CA GLU A 11 -0.35 -5.14 -17.75
C GLU A 11 -0.08 -3.73 -18.30
N LEU A 12 -1.09 -2.85 -18.27
CA LEU A 12 -0.98 -1.47 -18.76
C LEU A 12 0.02 -0.63 -17.96
N TYR A 13 0.28 -0.99 -16.70
CA TYR A 13 1.19 -0.25 -15.81
C TYR A 13 2.64 -0.73 -15.86
N GLY A 14 2.95 -1.72 -16.71
CA GLY A 14 4.33 -2.17 -16.97
C GLY A 14 5.03 -2.87 -15.80
N VAL A 15 4.39 -3.01 -14.64
CA VAL A 15 4.97 -3.68 -13.46
C VAL A 15 3.97 -4.69 -12.89
N SER A 16 4.30 -5.97 -13.03
CA SER A 16 3.51 -7.05 -12.43
C SER A 16 3.65 -7.03 -10.90
N PRO A 17 2.53 -7.01 -10.14
CA PRO A 17 2.56 -7.13 -8.67
C PRO A 17 3.31 -8.37 -8.18
N GLY A 18 3.37 -9.43 -8.98
CA GLY A 18 4.14 -10.63 -8.69
C GLY A 18 5.65 -10.37 -8.64
N ILE A 19 6.16 -9.50 -9.52
CA ILE A 19 7.59 -9.12 -9.53
C ILE A 19 7.91 -8.32 -8.27
N ILE A 20 7.04 -7.40 -7.87
CA ILE A 20 7.21 -6.63 -6.63
C ILE A 20 7.20 -7.55 -5.41
N ALA A 21 6.24 -8.49 -5.35
CA ALA A 21 6.19 -9.49 -4.29
C ALA A 21 7.48 -10.32 -4.23
N MET A 22 7.99 -10.75 -5.38
CA MET A 22 9.22 -11.51 -5.49
C MET A 22 10.44 -10.69 -5.02
N ILE A 23 10.55 -9.41 -5.42
CA ILE A 23 11.62 -8.51 -4.94
C ILE A 23 11.53 -8.33 -3.42
N MET A 24 10.35 -8.02 -2.88
CA MET A 24 10.17 -7.84 -1.44
C MET A 24 10.46 -9.13 -0.66
N PHE A 25 10.10 -10.29 -1.20
CA PHE A 25 10.42 -11.59 -0.62
C PHE A 25 11.93 -11.85 -0.58
N PHE A 26 12.64 -11.60 -1.68
CA PHE A 26 14.09 -11.71 -1.72
C PHE A 26 14.76 -10.75 -0.74
N VAL A 27 14.32 -9.49 -0.68
CA VAL A 27 14.84 -8.53 0.29
C VAL A 27 14.60 -9.01 1.72
N THR A 28 13.42 -9.55 2.02
CA THR A 28 13.10 -10.08 3.37
C THR A 28 14.00 -11.25 3.76
N ILE A 29 14.24 -12.18 2.84
CA ILE A 29 15.07 -13.37 3.10
C ILE A 29 16.55 -13.01 3.18
N PHE A 30 17.03 -12.13 2.30
CA PHE A 30 18.46 -11.84 2.15
C PHE A 30 18.96 -10.66 2.98
N SER A 31 18.08 -9.78 3.46
CA SER A 31 18.45 -8.67 4.34
C SER A 31 19.14 -9.13 5.64
N PRO A 32 18.65 -10.16 6.36
CA PRO A 32 19.33 -10.71 7.54
C PRO A 32 20.72 -11.29 7.25
N PHE A 33 21.03 -11.61 5.99
CA PHE A 33 22.26 -12.29 5.61
C PHE A 33 23.44 -11.35 5.33
N SER A 34 23.27 -10.03 5.23
CA SER A 34 24.36 -9.22 4.68
C SER A 34 25.32 -8.58 5.70
N PHE A 35 25.01 -8.54 7.01
CA PHE A 35 25.74 -7.65 7.92
C PHE A 35 25.93 -8.14 9.35
N ILE A 36 26.30 -9.42 9.55
CA ILE A 36 26.95 -9.80 10.81
C ILE A 36 28.43 -9.42 10.68
N PRO A 37 28.91 -8.35 11.33
CA PRO A 37 30.34 -8.07 11.34
C PRO A 37 31.04 -9.28 11.96
N ASN A 38 32.10 -9.71 11.29
CA ASN A 38 32.92 -10.85 11.67
C ASN A 38 33.73 -10.52 12.94
N MET A 39 33.03 -10.29 14.07
CA MET A 39 33.60 -9.99 15.39
C MET A 39 33.80 -11.28 16.19
N GLY A 40 34.14 -12.37 15.50
CA GLY A 40 34.52 -13.64 16.13
C GLY A 40 36.03 -13.71 16.30
N MET A 41 36.49 -13.74 17.55
CA MET A 41 37.87 -14.02 18.00
C MET A 41 38.43 -15.38 17.51
N PHE A 42 37.62 -16.20 16.85
CA PHE A 42 38.00 -17.48 16.25
C PHE A 42 37.76 -17.43 14.74
N GLY A 43 38.85 -17.23 13.99
CA GLY A 43 38.89 -17.01 12.54
C GLY A 43 38.49 -18.21 11.67
N PHE A 44 37.27 -18.72 11.84
CA PHE A 44 36.76 -19.87 11.11
C PHE A 44 35.33 -19.70 10.56
N TYR A 45 34.89 -18.53 10.05
CA TYR A 45 33.56 -18.44 9.42
C TYR A 45 33.51 -17.48 8.23
N ASN A 46 34.08 -17.91 7.10
CA ASN A 46 33.82 -17.35 5.76
C ASN A 46 32.73 -18.13 5.00
N VAL A 47 31.92 -18.92 5.70
CA VAL A 47 30.92 -19.80 5.07
C VAL A 47 29.53 -19.23 5.34
N HIS A 48 28.98 -18.60 4.30
CA HIS A 48 27.56 -18.37 4.04
C HIS A 48 26.80 -17.68 5.17
N SER A 49 26.88 -16.35 5.18
CA SER A 49 26.01 -15.50 5.99
C SER A 49 24.50 -15.83 5.84
N GLY A 50 24.12 -16.44 4.70
CA GLY A 50 22.85 -17.15 4.45
C GLY A 50 22.45 -18.22 5.48
N ILE A 51 23.36 -19.13 5.82
CA ILE A 51 23.04 -20.21 6.76
C ILE A 51 23.00 -19.67 8.19
N TYR A 52 23.84 -18.66 8.47
CA TYR A 52 23.95 -18.04 9.78
C TYR A 52 22.69 -17.26 10.17
N GLY A 53 22.06 -16.54 9.23
CA GLY A 53 20.79 -15.86 9.50
C GLY A 53 19.65 -16.83 9.85
N LEU A 54 19.57 -17.96 9.15
CA LEU A 54 18.60 -19.02 9.47
C LEU A 54 18.89 -19.62 10.86
N PHE A 55 20.17 -19.88 11.16
CA PHE A 55 20.58 -20.37 12.48
C PHE A 55 20.13 -19.44 13.60
N TRP A 56 20.25 -18.11 13.46
CA TRP A 56 19.79 -17.16 14.48
C TRP A 56 18.27 -17.17 14.68
N ILE A 57 17.49 -17.33 13.60
CA ILE A 57 16.04 -17.49 13.70
C ILE A 57 15.69 -18.72 14.54
N PHE A 58 16.38 -19.85 14.32
CA PHE A 58 16.18 -21.07 15.12
C PHE A 58 16.76 -20.96 16.54
N ALA A 59 17.84 -20.21 16.74
CA ALA A 59 18.48 -20.03 18.04
C ALA A 59 17.67 -19.15 18.98
N ASN A 60 16.94 -18.16 18.45
CA ASN A 60 16.11 -17.27 19.26
C ASN A 60 14.77 -16.91 18.58
N PRO A 61 13.87 -17.89 18.41
CA PRO A 61 12.65 -17.70 17.64
C PRO A 61 11.74 -16.62 18.22
N TYR A 62 11.76 -16.43 19.54
CA TYR A 62 10.91 -15.44 20.21
C TYR A 62 11.25 -13.99 19.83
N ILE A 63 12.50 -13.70 19.47
CA ILE A 63 12.93 -12.35 19.07
C ILE A 63 12.84 -12.21 17.55
N PHE A 64 13.32 -13.21 16.80
CA PHE A 64 13.44 -13.09 15.34
C PHE A 64 12.15 -13.40 14.58
N LEU A 65 11.26 -14.26 15.10
CA LEU A 65 10.00 -14.60 14.44
C LEU A 65 9.04 -13.38 14.39
N PRO A 66 8.81 -12.61 15.48
CA PRO A 66 8.01 -11.40 15.40
C PRO A 66 8.60 -10.34 14.45
N LEU A 67 9.92 -10.18 14.44
CA LEU A 67 10.63 -9.32 13.50
C LEU A 67 10.36 -9.72 12.04
N CYS A 68 10.54 -10.99 11.72
CA CYS A 68 10.32 -11.54 10.39
C CYS A 68 8.85 -11.37 9.95
N LEU A 69 7.91 -11.59 10.89
CA LEU A 69 6.48 -11.43 10.64
C LEU A 69 6.12 -9.97 10.31
N LEU A 70 6.72 -9.00 11.00
CA LEU A 70 6.52 -7.57 10.70
C LEU A 70 7.07 -7.19 9.32
N ASN A 71 8.21 -7.73 8.93
CA ASN A 71 8.79 -7.54 7.59
C ASN A 71 7.92 -8.16 6.48
N LEU A 72 7.39 -9.36 6.72
CA LEU A 72 6.42 -10.00 5.80
C LEU A 72 5.12 -9.20 5.73
N LEU A 73 4.64 -8.66 6.85
CA LEU A 73 3.46 -7.81 6.90
C LEU A 73 3.67 -6.55 6.04
N TYR A 74 4.79 -5.85 6.20
CA TYR A 74 5.11 -4.69 5.36
C TYR A 74 5.15 -5.05 3.88
N SER A 75 5.83 -6.16 3.52
CA SER A 75 5.89 -6.66 2.14
C SER A 75 4.50 -6.96 1.57
N TYR A 76 3.64 -7.61 2.35
CA TYR A 76 2.26 -7.89 1.98
C TYR A 76 1.45 -6.62 1.73
N TRP A 77 1.67 -5.56 2.53
CA TRP A 77 1.00 -4.27 2.34
C TRP A 77 1.47 -3.51 1.10
N ILE A 78 2.76 -3.59 0.75
CA ILE A 78 3.25 -3.09 -0.55
C ILE A 78 2.56 -3.82 -1.70
N VAL A 79 2.48 -5.15 -1.66
CA VAL A 79 1.78 -5.92 -2.70
C VAL A 79 0.31 -5.52 -2.78
N LYS A 80 -0.36 -5.33 -1.65
CA LYS A 80 -1.75 -4.83 -1.62
C LYS A 80 -1.90 -3.42 -2.20
N TYR A 81 -0.93 -2.54 -1.98
CA TYR A 81 -0.90 -1.22 -2.58
C TYR A 81 -0.87 -1.31 -4.11
N TYR A 82 0.03 -2.13 -4.67
CA TYR A 82 0.10 -2.34 -6.12
C TYR A 82 -1.08 -3.11 -6.71
N GLN A 83 -1.85 -3.83 -5.88
CA GLN A 83 -3.14 -4.39 -6.26
C GLN A 83 -4.30 -3.39 -6.16
N ALA A 84 -4.03 -2.11 -5.86
CA ALA A 84 -5.03 -1.07 -5.62
C ALA A 84 -6.01 -1.39 -4.47
N LYS A 85 -5.62 -2.26 -3.53
CA LYS A 85 -6.45 -2.66 -2.35
C LYS A 85 -6.13 -1.85 -1.10
N SER A 86 -5.11 -1.00 -1.15
CA SER A 86 -4.59 -0.23 -0.02
C SER A 86 -4.18 1.16 -0.49
N SER A 87 -4.24 2.15 0.41
CA SER A 87 -3.67 3.47 0.18
C SER A 87 -2.15 3.47 0.34
N LYS A 88 -1.50 4.47 -0.27
CA LYS A 88 -0.07 4.75 -0.10
C LYS A 88 0.26 5.03 1.37
N ASP A 89 -0.56 5.85 2.02
CA ASP A 89 -0.39 6.23 3.42
C ASP A 89 -0.44 5.00 4.35
N GLY A 90 -1.33 4.04 4.06
CA GLY A 90 -1.40 2.79 4.82
C GLY A 90 -0.12 1.96 4.69
N ALA A 91 0.43 1.85 3.48
CA ALA A 91 1.70 1.13 3.26
C ALA A 91 2.88 1.83 3.96
N ILE A 92 2.96 3.17 3.89
CA ILE A 92 4.00 3.96 4.58
C ILE A 92 3.89 3.81 6.09
N LEU A 93 2.68 3.95 6.64
CA LEU A 93 2.43 3.83 8.09
C LEU A 93 2.84 2.45 8.60
N ILE A 94 2.50 1.39 7.89
CA ILE A 94 2.87 0.01 8.27
C ILE A 94 4.36 -0.21 8.14
N GLY A 95 5.00 0.36 7.12
CA GLY A 95 6.46 0.36 7.03
C GLY A 95 7.11 1.08 8.20
N LEU A 96 6.57 2.22 8.64
CA LEU A 96 7.05 2.95 9.80
C LEU A 96 6.90 2.11 11.08
N PHE A 97 5.75 1.45 11.27
CA PHE A 97 5.54 0.50 12.37
C PHE A 97 6.51 -0.68 12.31
N SER A 98 6.82 -1.19 11.11
CA SER A 98 7.76 -2.30 10.93
C SER A 98 9.20 -1.94 11.34
N ILE A 99 9.58 -0.65 11.37
CA ILE A 99 10.86 -0.21 11.95
C ILE A 99 10.71 0.13 13.44
N LEU A 100 9.69 0.92 13.78
CA LEU A 100 9.55 1.51 15.11
C LEU A 100 9.29 0.43 16.17
N LEU A 101 8.48 -0.57 15.85
CA LEU A 101 8.10 -1.60 16.82
C LEU A 101 9.31 -2.52 17.14
N PRO A 102 10.04 -3.07 16.16
CA PRO A 102 11.27 -3.82 16.44
C PRO A 102 12.36 -3.01 17.13
N THR A 103 12.56 -1.75 16.76
CA THR A 103 13.56 -0.89 17.40
C THR A 103 13.25 -0.67 18.88
N VAL A 104 12.00 -0.36 19.22
CA VAL A 104 11.56 -0.20 20.62
C VAL A 104 11.69 -1.51 21.39
N ILE A 105 11.26 -2.63 20.82
CA ILE A 105 11.42 -3.95 21.47
C ILE A 105 12.89 -4.24 21.74
N VAL A 106 13.76 -4.11 20.75
CA VAL A 106 15.19 -4.40 20.92
C VAL A 106 15.80 -3.46 21.94
N LEU A 107 15.55 -2.15 21.87
CA LEU A 107 16.05 -1.17 22.85
C LEU A 107 15.56 -1.47 24.28
N SER A 108 14.30 -1.89 24.44
CA SER A 108 13.76 -2.26 25.76
C SER A 108 14.39 -3.54 26.31
N LEU A 109 14.70 -4.52 25.46
CA LEU A 109 15.28 -5.80 25.87
C LEU A 109 16.80 -5.75 26.10
N THR A 110 17.54 -4.99 25.31
CA THR A 110 19.01 -4.94 25.39
C THR A 110 19.55 -3.73 26.14
N GLY A 111 18.68 -2.79 26.54
CA GLY A 111 19.10 -1.49 27.05
C GLY A 111 19.77 -0.61 25.99
N LEU A 112 20.23 0.58 26.38
CA LEU A 112 20.82 1.59 25.48
C LEU A 112 22.16 1.19 24.83
N PHE A 113 22.77 0.08 25.22
CA PHE A 113 24.13 -0.29 24.80
C PHE A 113 24.15 -1.65 24.08
N GLY A 114 24.09 -1.64 22.75
CA GLY A 114 24.82 -2.66 21.97
C GLY A 114 24.09 -3.46 20.89
N SER A 115 22.78 -3.29 20.65
CA SER A 115 22.05 -4.19 19.73
C SER A 115 21.72 -3.61 18.34
N PHE A 116 22.42 -2.57 17.90
CA PHE A 116 22.18 -1.98 16.56
C PHE A 116 22.39 -2.98 15.41
N LEU A 117 23.19 -4.03 15.62
CA LEU A 117 23.42 -5.10 14.65
C LEU A 117 22.16 -5.93 14.37
N VAL A 118 21.30 -6.14 15.37
CA VAL A 118 20.05 -6.91 15.21
C VAL A 118 19.00 -6.10 14.44
N ILE A 119 19.05 -4.77 14.56
CA ILE A 119 18.06 -3.85 14.00
C ILE A 119 18.35 -3.51 12.54
N TYR A 120 19.62 -3.51 12.12
CA TYR A 120 20.08 -3.04 10.82
C TYR A 120 19.39 -3.60 9.55
N PRO A 121 19.00 -4.89 9.47
CA PRO A 121 18.33 -5.40 8.26
C PRO A 121 16.94 -4.79 8.00
N ILE A 122 16.29 -4.25 9.03
CA ILE A 122 14.92 -3.73 8.96
C ILE A 122 14.86 -2.38 8.22
N PRO A 123 15.71 -1.38 8.54
CA PRO A 123 15.81 -0.14 7.76
C PRO A 123 16.04 -0.36 6.27
N ILE A 124 16.88 -1.33 5.87
CA ILE A 124 17.16 -1.57 4.44
C ILE A 124 15.90 -2.02 3.71
N GLN A 125 15.15 -2.97 4.27
CA GLN A 125 13.91 -3.45 3.67
C GLN A 125 12.88 -2.33 3.52
N PHE A 126 12.76 -1.48 4.54
CA PHE A 126 11.90 -0.30 4.48
C PHE A 126 12.35 0.71 3.43
N ILE A 127 13.65 0.99 3.33
CA ILE A 127 14.20 1.90 2.32
C ILE A 127 13.93 1.36 0.91
N VAL A 128 14.15 0.06 0.68
CA VAL A 128 13.85 -0.56 -0.63
C VAL A 128 12.36 -0.48 -0.93
N GLY A 129 11.50 -0.76 0.04
CA GLY A 129 10.06 -0.63 -0.10
C GLY A 129 9.61 0.81 -0.41
N LEU A 130 10.22 1.80 0.24
CA LEU A 130 10.01 3.22 -0.05
C LEU A 130 10.50 3.61 -1.45
N ILE A 131 11.68 3.14 -1.86
CA ILE A 131 12.22 3.38 -3.20
C ILE A 131 11.27 2.82 -4.25
N ILE A 132 10.74 1.61 -4.05
CA ILE A 132 9.76 1.01 -4.95
C ILE A 132 8.49 1.87 -4.99
N LEU A 133 7.93 2.22 -3.82
CA LEU A 133 6.74 3.07 -3.69
C LEU A 133 6.89 4.45 -4.33
N TRP A 134 8.11 5.01 -4.31
CA TRP A 134 8.38 6.34 -4.84
C TRP A 134 8.80 6.33 -6.31
N ARG A 135 9.47 5.28 -6.77
CA ARG A 135 9.98 5.19 -8.14
C ARG A 135 8.95 4.62 -9.11
N ILE A 136 8.12 3.69 -8.64
CA ILE A 136 7.05 3.07 -9.41
C ILE A 136 5.77 3.71 -8.91
N GLU A 137 5.49 4.91 -9.43
CA GLU A 137 4.24 5.60 -9.13
C GLU A 137 3.08 4.94 -9.90
N VAL A 138 1.94 4.80 -9.19
CA VAL A 138 0.60 4.28 -9.58
C VAL A 138 0.40 2.78 -9.24
N PRO A 139 -0.56 2.41 -8.34
CA PRO A 139 -1.98 2.77 -8.48
C PRO A 139 -2.69 3.22 -7.21
N GLU A 140 -3.20 4.45 -7.24
CA GLU A 140 -4.45 4.75 -6.56
C GLU A 140 -5.58 4.64 -7.58
N VAL A 141 -6.53 3.74 -7.34
CA VAL A 141 -7.90 4.23 -7.23
C VAL A 141 -8.55 3.59 -6.02
N ILE A 142 -8.50 4.30 -4.90
CA ILE A 142 -9.06 3.88 -3.62
C ILE A 142 -10.58 4.09 -3.69
N SER A 143 -11.25 3.22 -4.45
CA SER A 143 -12.67 2.87 -4.36
C SER A 143 -13.11 2.17 -5.67
N PRO A 144 -13.75 0.98 -5.62
CA PRO A 144 -14.44 0.42 -6.80
C PRO A 144 -15.57 1.33 -7.33
N TRP A 145 -15.93 2.38 -6.60
CA TRP A 145 -16.92 3.40 -6.95
C TRP A 145 -16.31 4.69 -7.54
N SER A 146 -15.00 4.77 -7.67
CA SER A 146 -14.34 5.92 -8.30
C SER A 146 -14.32 5.82 -9.83
N GLY A 147 -14.51 4.60 -10.39
CA GLY A 147 -14.53 4.33 -11.84
C GLY A 147 -15.93 4.04 -12.40
N MET A 148 -16.85 3.50 -11.58
CA MET A 148 -18.26 3.80 -11.83
C MET A 148 -18.37 5.30 -11.68
N ARG A 149 -18.99 5.99 -12.64
CA ARG A 149 -19.72 7.19 -12.28
C ARG A 149 -20.59 6.75 -11.12
N LEU A 150 -20.18 7.09 -9.90
CA LEU A 150 -21.06 7.12 -8.76
C LEU A 150 -22.17 7.98 -9.31
N ASP A 151 -23.23 7.32 -9.76
CA ASP A 151 -24.42 8.01 -10.18
C ASP A 151 -24.95 8.55 -8.87
N LEU A 152 -24.35 9.65 -8.43
CA LEU A 152 -24.78 10.41 -7.31
C LEU A 152 -26.16 10.98 -7.65
N SER A 153 -26.89 10.57 -8.69
CA SER A 153 -28.33 10.81 -8.78
C SER A 153 -29.08 10.36 -7.53
N TRP A 154 -28.65 9.28 -6.85
CA TRP A 154 -29.31 8.84 -5.62
C TRP A 154 -28.87 9.62 -4.37
N TRP A 155 -27.67 10.26 -4.39
CA TRP A 155 -27.16 11.09 -3.29
C TRP A 155 -27.35 12.60 -3.50
N LYS A 156 -27.42 13.03 -4.76
CA LYS A 156 -28.09 14.24 -5.20
C LYS A 156 -29.54 13.96 -4.88
N TRP A 157 -29.88 14.22 -3.63
CA TRP A 157 -31.21 14.53 -3.21
C TRP A 157 -31.64 15.66 -4.15
N GLU A 158 -32.23 15.31 -5.30
CA GLU A 158 -33.18 16.17 -5.96
C GLU A 158 -34.14 16.46 -4.82
N ARG A 159 -33.98 17.65 -4.21
CA ARG A 159 -34.93 18.11 -3.21
C ARG A 159 -36.27 17.83 -3.86
N PRO A 160 -37.14 16.99 -3.27
CA PRO A 160 -38.44 16.74 -3.88
C PRO A 160 -38.99 18.12 -4.18
N LYS A 161 -39.17 18.42 -5.48
CA LYS A 161 -39.53 19.77 -5.94
C LYS A 161 -40.61 20.23 -4.99
N ARG A 162 -40.36 21.32 -4.26
CA ARG A 162 -41.36 21.78 -3.29
C ARG A 162 -42.66 21.92 -4.07
N LYS A 163 -43.81 21.60 -3.48
CA LYS A 163 -45.11 21.73 -4.17
C LYS A 163 -45.32 23.13 -4.79
N SER A 164 -44.58 24.15 -4.33
CA SER A 164 -44.49 25.50 -4.90
C SER A 164 -43.77 25.61 -6.24
N ASP A 165 -42.88 24.67 -6.57
CA ASP A 165 -42.08 24.65 -7.80
C ASP A 165 -42.79 23.91 -8.94
N TRP A 166 -43.94 23.30 -8.64
CA TRP A 166 -44.84 22.72 -9.62
C TRP A 166 -45.88 23.78 -10.01
N ASP A 167 -45.57 24.56 -11.05
CA ASP A 167 -46.55 25.42 -11.72
C ASP A 167 -47.18 24.60 -12.86
N PRO A 168 -48.45 24.15 -12.74
CA PRO A 168 -49.13 23.37 -13.78
C PRO A 168 -49.18 24.08 -15.13
N PHE A 169 -49.08 25.41 -15.12
CA PHE A 169 -49.21 26.25 -16.31
C PHE A 169 -47.86 26.67 -16.89
N LYS A 170 -46.76 26.09 -16.41
CA LYS A 170 -45.42 26.43 -16.92
C LYS A 170 -45.26 26.10 -18.42
N GLU A 171 -45.91 25.05 -18.89
CA GLU A 171 -45.91 24.68 -20.30
C GLU A 171 -46.81 25.61 -21.13
N GLU A 172 -47.99 26.00 -20.61
CA GLU A 172 -48.85 26.99 -21.27
C GLU A 172 -48.20 28.37 -21.36
N LYS A 173 -47.53 28.84 -20.29
CA LYS A 173 -46.78 30.12 -20.32
C LYS A 173 -45.67 30.11 -21.37
N LYS A 174 -44.95 28.98 -21.51
CA LYS A 174 -43.95 28.82 -22.56
C LYS A 174 -44.55 28.80 -23.97
N ALA A 175 -45.74 28.22 -24.14
CA ALA A 175 -46.43 28.24 -25.42
C ALA A 175 -46.83 29.66 -25.83
N LEU A 176 -47.36 30.44 -24.88
CA LEU A 176 -47.73 31.84 -25.10
C LEU A 176 -46.50 32.72 -25.41
N GLU A 177 -45.40 32.56 -24.66
CA GLU A 177 -44.15 33.28 -24.94
C GLU A 177 -43.60 32.98 -26.35
N ASN A 178 -43.74 31.74 -26.81
CA ASN A 178 -43.35 31.37 -28.18
C ASN A 178 -44.29 31.99 -29.23
N GLU A 179 -45.61 32.02 -29.00
CA GLU A 179 -46.56 32.67 -29.93
C GLU A 179 -46.32 34.18 -30.03
N ASP A 180 -46.05 34.86 -28.92
CA ASP A 180 -45.73 36.29 -28.90
C ASP A 180 -44.41 36.60 -29.63
N SER A 181 -43.42 35.68 -29.56
CA SER A 181 -42.16 35.82 -30.29
C SER A 181 -42.31 35.65 -31.81
N VAL A 182 -43.28 34.86 -32.27
CA VAL A 182 -43.54 34.65 -33.70
C VAL A 182 -44.35 35.80 -34.32
N ASN A 183 -45.23 36.43 -33.54
CA ASN A 183 -46.05 37.55 -34.01
C ASN A 183 -45.33 38.91 -33.98
N SER A 184 -44.09 38.97 -33.48
CA SER A 184 -43.29 40.19 -33.37
C SER A 184 -42.21 40.34 -34.45
N GLU A 185 -42.13 39.41 -35.40
CA GLU A 185 -41.36 39.50 -36.66
C GLU A 185 -42.22 39.93 -37.85
#